data_AF-A0A3E0NTZ1-F1
#
_entry.id   AF-A0A3E0NTZ1-F1
#
_cell.length_a   1.000
_cell.length_b   1.000
_cell.length_c   1.000
_cell.angle_alpha   90.00
_cell.angle_beta   90.00
_cell.angle_gamma   90.00
#
_symmetry.space_group_name_H-M   'P 1'
#
loop_
_entity.id
_entity.type
_entity.pdbx_description
1 polymer ?
#
loop_
_entity_poly.entity_id
_entity_poly.type
_entity_poly.pdbx_seq_one_letter_code
_entity_poly.pdbx_strand_id
1 'polypeptide(L)'
;MRTSDRHCSALLVACTTIFLVVPAARSQAPESAPPEPIFRFETDGFWLNLHHFLYVLGRAESGASDSGRDAVAKAPADQQRGLEGLPAAEREAWRAAVSTYATGASQLDAVFDEELVAATRALAALPAEAGDLEGVELDPAWRRALEQAAPLYRRLWWPEHRDANRAWVVSMQPLIAEHGAEILAFVTRAYGLPWPEGGYPIQLSGYCNWAGAYSTSGRLLVVSSLDEAIRGSTEGLEILFHEAMHQWDDAQFQMLRAAAIAHGVRFPGGLSHAMIFFTAGEAARTAIPGHTTYADKYGIWQRRSGAFLPMLERAWRPYLHGTRHRAEALSLLMREFVDP
;
A
#
# COMPACT_ATOMS: atom_id res chain seq x y z
N MET A 1 0.87 -44.23 -102.61
CA MET A 1 0.06 -43.28 -103.39
C MET A 1 -1.11 -42.84 -102.51
N ARG A 2 -1.30 -41.51 -102.32
CA ARG A 2 -2.45 -40.79 -101.73
C ARG A 2 -3.42 -41.49 -100.74
N THR A 3 -3.54 -40.92 -99.52
CA THR A 3 -4.81 -40.58 -98.75
C THR A 3 -5.80 -41.73 -98.46
N SER A 4 -6.66 -41.80 -97.43
CA SER A 4 -7.09 -40.95 -96.30
C SER A 4 -8.00 -41.86 -95.39
N ASP A 5 -8.60 -41.51 -94.24
CA ASP A 5 -8.72 -40.27 -93.44
C ASP A 5 -9.02 -40.65 -91.95
N ARG A 6 -9.30 -39.66 -91.09
CA ARG A 6 -10.14 -39.72 -89.85
C ARG A 6 -10.24 -41.04 -89.06
N HIS A 7 -9.62 -41.05 -87.87
CA HIS A 7 -10.05 -41.90 -86.76
C HIS A 7 -10.96 -41.15 -85.80
N CYS A 8 -12.08 -41.79 -85.44
CA CYS A 8 -12.97 -41.38 -84.38
C CYS A 8 -13.10 -42.57 -83.41
N SER A 9 -12.71 -42.38 -82.15
CA SER A 9 -12.94 -43.35 -81.07
C SER A 9 -12.81 -42.63 -79.74
N ALA A 10 -13.92 -42.55 -79.00
CA ALA A 10 -13.94 -42.07 -77.63
C ALA A 10 -13.47 -43.18 -76.69
N LEU A 11 -12.74 -42.83 -75.63
CA LEU A 11 -12.48 -43.73 -74.50
C LEU A 11 -12.78 -43.01 -73.19
N LEU A 12 -13.47 -43.69 -72.29
CA LEU A 12 -13.85 -43.20 -70.97
C LEU A 12 -12.62 -43.00 -70.09
N VAL A 13 -12.55 -41.88 -69.36
CA VAL A 13 -11.59 -41.68 -68.26
C VAL A 13 -12.38 -41.47 -66.97
N ALA A 14 -12.06 -42.25 -65.94
CA ALA A 14 -12.67 -42.13 -64.62
C ALA A 14 -12.00 -41.02 -63.81
N CYS A 15 -12.80 -40.10 -63.25
CA CYS A 15 -12.30 -39.04 -62.38
C CYS A 15 -12.25 -39.52 -60.92
N THR A 16 -11.05 -39.69 -60.38
CA THR A 16 -10.84 -39.98 -58.95
C THR A 16 -10.86 -38.69 -58.14
N THR A 17 -11.84 -38.53 -57.24
CA THR A 17 -11.93 -37.38 -56.33
C THR A 17 -10.96 -37.50 -55.17
N ILE A 18 -10.02 -36.55 -55.06
CA ILE A 18 -9.10 -36.42 -53.93
C ILE A 18 -9.78 -35.59 -52.83
N PHE A 19 -10.00 -36.18 -51.65
CA PHE A 19 -10.46 -35.45 -50.47
C PHE A 19 -9.28 -34.71 -49.82
N LEU A 20 -9.30 -33.38 -49.88
CA LEU A 20 -8.43 -32.51 -49.09
C LEU A 20 -8.92 -32.45 -47.65
N VAL A 21 -8.19 -33.09 -46.73
CA VAL A 21 -8.43 -32.94 -45.28
C VAL A 21 -7.82 -31.63 -44.82
N VAL A 22 -8.65 -30.59 -44.65
CA VAL A 22 -8.24 -29.32 -44.05
C VAL A 22 -8.11 -29.54 -42.54
N PRO A 23 -6.94 -29.27 -41.91
CA PRO A 23 -6.82 -29.35 -40.46
C PRO A 23 -7.64 -28.24 -39.83
N ALA A 24 -8.58 -28.61 -38.95
CA ALA A 24 -9.35 -27.64 -38.18
C ALA A 24 -8.42 -26.90 -37.21
N ALA A 25 -8.10 -25.65 -37.54
CA ALA A 25 -7.40 -24.76 -36.63
C ALA A 25 -8.25 -24.60 -35.37
N ARG A 26 -7.76 -25.12 -34.24
CA ARG A 26 -8.31 -24.78 -32.93
C ARG A 26 -8.10 -23.29 -32.72
N SER A 27 -9.16 -22.50 -32.76
CA SER A 27 -9.13 -21.16 -32.18
C SER A 27 -8.75 -21.31 -30.72
N GLN A 28 -7.54 -20.90 -30.37
CA GLN A 28 -7.24 -20.54 -29.00
C GLN A 28 -8.21 -19.39 -28.67
N ALA A 29 -9.03 -19.59 -27.63
CA ALA A 29 -9.71 -18.45 -27.03
C ALA A 29 -8.65 -17.42 -26.64
N PRO A 30 -8.89 -16.11 -26.80
CA PRO A 30 -7.93 -15.10 -26.35
C PRO A 30 -7.64 -15.37 -24.87
N GLU A 31 -6.37 -15.62 -24.56
CA GLU A 31 -5.90 -15.75 -23.20
C GLU A 31 -6.30 -14.48 -22.47
N SER A 32 -7.22 -14.62 -21.50
CA SER A 32 -7.75 -13.48 -20.77
C SER A 32 -6.58 -12.77 -20.12
N ALA A 33 -6.44 -11.46 -20.40
CA ALA A 33 -5.41 -10.65 -19.77
C ALA A 33 -5.40 -10.90 -18.25
N PRO A 34 -4.23 -11.02 -17.62
CA PRO A 34 -4.16 -11.26 -16.18
C PRO A 34 -4.97 -10.18 -15.45
N PRO A 35 -5.73 -10.56 -14.40
CA PRO A 35 -6.56 -9.59 -13.67
C PRO A 35 -5.69 -8.45 -13.16
N GLU A 36 -6.20 -7.23 -13.22
CA GLU A 36 -5.46 -6.05 -12.78
C GLU A 36 -5.05 -6.19 -11.31
N PRO A 37 -3.81 -5.83 -10.96
CA PRO A 37 -3.34 -5.96 -9.59
C PRO A 37 -4.06 -4.98 -8.67
N ILE A 38 -4.48 -5.44 -7.50
CA ILE A 38 -5.09 -4.58 -6.46
C ILE A 38 -4.07 -3.57 -5.94
N PHE A 39 -2.82 -4.02 -5.79
CA PHE A 39 -1.68 -3.25 -5.31
C PHE A 39 -0.48 -3.47 -6.23
N ARG A 40 0.29 -2.41 -6.51
CA ARG A 40 1.60 -2.47 -7.16
C ARG A 40 2.67 -2.21 -6.11
N PHE A 41 3.58 -3.15 -5.92
CA PHE A 41 4.60 -3.04 -4.87
C PHE A 41 5.92 -2.54 -5.43
N GLU A 42 6.40 -1.43 -4.90
CA GLU A 42 7.69 -0.84 -5.26
C GLU A 42 8.72 -1.23 -4.18
N THR A 43 9.67 -2.12 -4.50
CA THR A 43 10.58 -2.73 -3.52
C THR A 43 11.99 -2.14 -3.49
N ASP A 44 12.34 -1.35 -4.52
CA ASP A 44 13.72 -0.98 -4.85
C ASP A 44 14.01 0.53 -4.68
N GLY A 45 13.12 1.25 -3.97
CA GLY A 45 13.27 2.67 -3.65
C GLY A 45 14.39 2.97 -2.64
N PHE A 46 15.65 2.93 -3.10
CA PHE A 46 16.87 3.12 -2.29
C PHE A 46 16.82 4.39 -1.42
N TRP A 47 16.53 5.55 -2.03
CA TRP A 47 16.56 6.83 -1.33
C TRP A 47 15.43 6.99 -0.33
N LEU A 48 14.25 6.45 -0.62
CA LEU A 48 13.13 6.39 0.30
C LEU A 48 13.47 5.55 1.54
N ASN A 49 14.08 4.37 1.32
CA ASN A 49 14.51 3.48 2.40
C ASN A 49 15.57 4.13 3.30
N LEU A 50 16.55 4.83 2.72
CA LEU A 50 17.53 5.61 3.47
C LEU A 50 16.87 6.74 4.27
N HIS A 51 15.98 7.51 3.64
CA HIS A 51 15.26 8.60 4.28
C HIS A 51 14.48 8.14 5.50
N HIS A 52 13.69 7.07 5.38
CA HIS A 52 12.95 6.54 6.51
C HIS A 52 13.85 5.95 7.60
N PHE A 53 14.96 5.30 7.24
CA PHE A 53 15.89 4.79 8.25
C PHE A 53 16.53 5.93 9.05
N LEU A 54 17.00 7.00 8.39
CA LEU A 54 17.50 8.20 9.08
C LEU A 54 16.41 8.91 9.89
N TYR A 55 15.16 8.94 9.42
CA TYR A 55 14.01 9.50 10.14
C TYR A 55 13.72 8.74 11.44
N VAL A 56 13.60 7.41 11.42
CA VAL A 56 13.33 6.65 12.65
C VAL A 56 14.51 6.67 13.62
N LEU A 57 15.74 6.71 13.12
CA LEU A 57 16.94 6.89 13.94
C LEU A 57 17.02 8.28 14.57
N GLY A 58 16.68 9.33 13.82
CA GLY A 58 16.63 10.71 14.34
C GLY A 58 15.49 10.93 15.33
N ARG A 59 14.36 10.22 15.20
CA ARG A 59 13.31 10.18 16.23
C ARG A 59 13.78 9.48 17.51
N ALA A 60 14.56 8.40 17.39
CA ALA A 60 15.17 7.75 18.54
C ALA A 60 16.24 8.63 19.22
N GLU A 61 17.09 9.31 18.45
CA GLU A 61 18.13 10.21 18.98
C GLU A 61 17.54 11.44 19.67
N SER A 62 16.46 12.01 19.15
CA SER A 62 15.75 13.15 19.75
C SER A 62 14.81 12.76 20.91
N GLY A 63 14.66 11.47 21.22
CA GLY A 63 13.79 11.00 22.30
C GLY A 63 12.29 11.16 22.03
N ALA A 64 11.88 11.14 20.75
CA ALA A 64 10.47 11.23 20.36
C ALA A 64 9.64 10.14 21.03
N SER A 65 8.44 10.47 21.52
CA SER A 65 7.61 9.58 22.37
C SER A 65 7.10 8.31 21.67
N ASP A 66 7.28 8.22 20.35
CA ASP A 66 6.89 7.11 19.49
C ASP A 66 8.09 6.28 18.98
N SER A 67 9.32 6.68 19.29
CA SER A 67 10.55 5.93 18.93
C SER A 67 10.63 4.53 19.54
N GLY A 68 9.90 4.28 20.63
CA GLY A 68 9.77 2.97 21.28
C GLY A 68 8.64 2.08 20.75
N ARG A 69 7.98 2.44 19.64
CA ARG A 69 6.93 1.60 19.03
C ARG A 69 7.53 0.39 18.31
N ASP A 70 6.87 -0.76 18.39
CA ASP A 70 7.37 -2.05 17.91
C ASP A 70 7.91 -2.02 16.47
N ALA A 71 7.22 -1.31 15.56
CA ALA A 71 7.59 -1.13 14.16
C ALA A 71 8.94 -0.42 13.93
N VAL A 72 9.45 0.34 14.90
CA VAL A 72 10.68 1.16 14.79
C VAL A 72 11.70 0.91 15.91
N ALA A 73 11.30 0.30 17.03
CA ALA A 73 12.13 0.06 18.20
C ALA A 73 13.41 -0.75 17.91
N LYS A 74 13.43 -1.53 16.82
CA LYS A 74 14.60 -2.31 16.38
C LYS A 74 15.63 -1.47 15.59
N ALA A 75 15.27 -0.30 15.06
CA ALA A 75 16.15 0.50 14.20
C ALA A 75 17.48 0.93 14.87
N PRO A 76 17.52 1.38 16.15
CA PRO A 76 18.79 1.70 16.80
C PRO A 76 19.74 0.50 16.96
N ALA A 77 19.19 -0.70 17.18
CA ALA A 77 19.97 -1.93 17.24
C ALA A 77 20.46 -2.37 15.85
N ASP A 78 19.68 -2.12 14.80
CA ASP A 78 20.05 -2.36 13.41
C ASP A 78 21.19 -1.44 12.94
N GLN A 79 21.10 -0.15 13.28
CA GLN A 79 22.22 0.79 13.13
C GLN A 79 23.47 0.28 13.85
N GLN A 80 23.34 -0.15 15.12
CA GLN A 80 24.49 -0.56 15.91
C GLN A 80 25.21 -1.80 15.32
N ARG A 81 24.47 -2.74 14.71
CA ARG A 81 25.06 -3.87 13.97
C ARG A 81 25.85 -3.40 12.75
N GLY A 82 25.24 -2.57 11.89
CA GLY A 82 25.90 -2.11 10.66
C GLY A 82 27.13 -1.22 10.91
N LEU A 83 27.19 -0.53 12.05
CA LEU A 83 28.36 0.27 12.46
C LEU A 83 29.45 -0.52 13.20
N GLU A 84 29.25 -1.81 13.46
CA GLU A 84 30.23 -2.65 14.17
C GLU A 84 31.50 -2.83 13.33
N GLY A 85 32.68 -2.74 13.97
CA GLY A 85 33.98 -2.89 13.30
C GLY A 85 34.41 -1.76 12.36
N LEU A 86 33.55 -0.78 12.02
CA LEU A 86 33.90 0.30 11.09
C LEU A 86 35.01 1.24 11.63
N PRO A 87 35.72 1.98 10.76
CA PRO A 87 36.58 3.10 11.17
C PRO A 87 35.81 4.20 11.90
N ALA A 88 36.49 4.97 12.76
CA ALA A 88 35.87 6.08 13.50
C ALA A 88 35.23 7.12 12.57
N ALA A 89 35.93 7.52 11.50
CA ALA A 89 35.44 8.50 10.52
C ALA A 89 34.15 8.06 9.81
N GLU A 90 33.97 6.77 9.50
CA GLU A 90 32.72 6.27 8.89
C GLU A 90 31.56 6.35 9.89
N ARG A 91 31.79 5.98 11.16
CA ARG A 91 30.77 6.09 12.22
C ARG A 91 30.39 7.54 12.50
N GLU A 92 31.36 8.45 12.50
CA GLU A 92 31.13 9.89 12.68
C GLU A 92 30.34 10.47 11.50
N ALA A 93 30.69 10.10 10.26
CA ALA A 93 29.96 10.52 9.07
C ALA A 93 28.50 10.04 9.07
N TRP A 94 28.23 8.80 9.51
CA TRP A 94 26.87 8.29 9.68
C TRP A 94 26.10 9.04 10.78
N ARG A 95 26.70 9.19 11.96
CA ARG A 95 26.08 9.90 13.10
C ARG A 95 25.73 11.35 12.75
N ALA A 96 26.59 12.04 12.01
CA ALA A 96 26.29 13.41 11.57
C ALA A 96 25.02 13.49 10.69
N ALA A 97 24.76 12.48 9.84
CA ALA A 97 23.53 12.41 9.05
C ALA A 97 22.30 12.14 9.93
N VAL A 98 22.42 11.23 10.91
CA VAL A 98 21.35 10.95 11.88
C VAL A 98 21.03 12.16 12.74
N SER A 99 22.04 12.85 13.29
CA SER A 99 21.82 14.09 14.06
C SER A 99 21.20 15.22 13.22
N THR A 100 21.56 15.33 11.94
CA THR A 100 20.91 16.28 11.00
C THR A 100 19.42 15.96 10.86
N TYR A 101 19.07 14.69 10.75
CA TYR A 101 17.67 14.25 10.77
C TYR A 101 17.01 14.47 12.13
N ALA A 102 17.70 14.20 13.24
CA ALA A 102 17.19 14.34 14.60
C ALA A 102 16.78 15.79 14.93
N THR A 103 17.55 16.78 14.46
CA THR A 103 17.24 18.22 14.64
C THR A 103 16.38 18.82 13.52
N GLY A 104 16.06 18.05 12.48
CA GLY A 104 15.33 18.49 11.29
C GLY A 104 14.11 17.61 11.01
N ALA A 105 14.13 16.88 9.89
CA ALA A 105 13.02 16.04 9.41
C ALA A 105 12.35 15.16 10.48
N SER A 106 13.11 14.66 11.47
CA SER A 106 12.57 13.77 12.51
C SER A 106 11.69 14.48 13.54
N GLN A 107 11.70 15.81 13.60
CA GLN A 107 10.78 16.60 14.43
C GLN A 107 9.37 16.72 13.81
N LEU A 108 9.26 16.45 12.50
CA LEU A 108 8.01 16.54 11.74
C LEU A 108 7.20 15.23 11.83
N ASP A 109 5.91 15.31 11.56
CA ASP A 109 5.01 14.17 11.38
C ASP A 109 4.94 13.75 9.91
N ALA A 110 5.30 12.49 9.63
CA ALA A 110 5.37 11.92 8.29
C ALA A 110 4.04 11.88 7.50
N VAL A 111 2.90 12.13 8.15
CA VAL A 111 1.56 12.16 7.54
C VAL A 111 1.06 13.58 7.34
N PHE A 112 1.33 14.48 8.29
CA PHE A 112 0.67 15.80 8.36
C PHE A 112 1.56 17.00 8.02
N ASP A 113 2.89 16.93 8.18
CA ASP A 113 3.77 18.06 7.86
C ASP A 113 4.12 18.07 6.36
N GLU A 114 3.59 19.06 5.65
CA GLU A 114 3.64 19.15 4.18
C GLU A 114 5.07 19.07 3.62
N GLU A 115 6.06 19.63 4.33
CA GLU A 115 7.47 19.60 3.94
C GLU A 115 8.04 18.17 3.91
N LEU A 116 7.78 17.38 4.96
CA LEU A 116 8.21 15.99 5.04
C LEU A 116 7.44 15.12 4.04
N VAL A 117 6.13 15.33 3.90
CA VAL A 117 5.29 14.66 2.90
C VAL A 117 5.80 14.91 1.48
N ALA A 118 6.12 16.17 1.14
CA ALA A 118 6.65 16.53 -0.17
C ALA A 118 8.02 15.86 -0.43
N ALA A 119 8.93 15.92 0.55
CA ALA A 119 10.23 15.26 0.47
C ALA A 119 10.09 13.73 0.28
N THR A 120 9.27 13.06 1.09
CA THR A 120 9.03 11.61 0.94
C THR A 120 8.45 11.27 -0.44
N ARG A 121 7.50 12.07 -0.95
CA ARG A 121 6.92 11.87 -2.29
C ARG A 121 7.95 12.07 -3.41
N ALA A 122 8.82 13.06 -3.29
CA ALA A 122 9.88 13.31 -4.26
C ALA A 122 10.90 12.15 -4.30
N LEU A 123 11.25 11.60 -3.14
CA LEU A 123 12.12 10.42 -3.04
C LEU A 123 11.46 9.13 -3.52
N ALA A 124 10.16 8.95 -3.28
CA ALA A 124 9.38 7.80 -3.76
C ALA A 124 9.14 7.81 -5.27
N ALA A 125 9.27 8.98 -5.93
CA ALA A 125 9.14 9.13 -7.37
C ALA A 125 10.45 8.90 -8.15
N LEU A 126 11.58 8.70 -7.46
CA LEU A 126 12.86 8.42 -8.10
C LEU A 126 12.89 7.02 -8.74
N PRO A 127 13.53 6.86 -9.91
CA PRO A 127 13.86 5.54 -10.44
C PRO A 127 14.69 4.72 -9.44
N ALA A 128 14.48 3.40 -9.38
CA ALA A 128 15.23 2.49 -8.50
C ALA A 128 16.76 2.60 -8.66
N GLU A 129 17.23 2.87 -9.87
CA GLU A 129 18.66 3.01 -10.22
C GLU A 129 19.19 4.45 -10.08
N ALA A 130 18.46 5.37 -9.43
CA ALA A 130 18.92 6.75 -9.21
C ALA A 130 20.20 6.80 -8.36
N GLY A 131 21.33 7.10 -9.01
CA GLY A 131 22.65 7.13 -8.37
C GLY A 131 22.85 8.28 -7.38
N ASP A 132 22.16 9.39 -7.62
CA ASP A 132 22.19 10.65 -6.88
C ASP A 132 20.75 11.21 -6.71
N LEU A 133 20.65 12.45 -6.23
CA LEU A 133 19.40 13.18 -6.00
C LEU A 133 19.26 14.40 -6.93
N GLU A 134 19.89 14.44 -8.12
CA GLU A 134 19.80 15.59 -9.02
C GLU A 134 18.34 15.90 -9.40
N GLY A 135 17.97 17.19 -9.44
CA GLY A 135 16.61 17.64 -9.77
C GLY A 135 15.53 17.42 -8.70
N VAL A 136 15.82 16.75 -7.58
CA VAL A 136 14.85 16.53 -6.48
C VAL A 136 14.73 17.77 -5.60
N GLU A 137 13.53 18.31 -5.40
CA GLU A 137 13.30 19.40 -4.45
C GLU A 137 13.30 18.86 -3.01
N LEU A 138 14.30 19.26 -2.22
CA LEU A 138 14.54 18.87 -0.83
C LEU A 138 15.20 20.01 -0.08
N ASP A 139 15.01 20.07 1.25
CA ASP A 139 15.85 20.90 2.12
C ASP A 139 17.36 20.59 1.89
N PRO A 140 18.23 21.60 1.75
CA PRO A 140 19.65 21.39 1.48
C PRO A 140 20.42 20.62 2.57
N ALA A 141 19.99 20.65 3.84
CA ALA A 141 20.62 19.87 4.90
C ALA A 141 20.16 18.40 4.84
N TRP A 142 18.87 18.14 4.58
CA TRP A 142 18.36 16.77 4.42
C TRP A 142 18.97 16.08 3.20
N ARG A 143 19.07 16.79 2.06
CA ARG A 143 19.80 16.35 0.87
C ARG A 143 21.23 15.93 1.22
N ARG A 144 21.97 16.81 1.89
CA ARG A 144 23.37 16.56 2.25
C ARG A 144 23.51 15.36 3.17
N ALA A 145 22.63 15.21 4.16
CA ALA A 145 22.61 14.07 5.05
C ALA A 145 22.34 12.74 4.31
N LEU A 146 21.40 12.74 3.35
CA LEU A 146 21.14 11.59 2.47
C LEU A 146 22.37 11.25 1.62
N GLU A 147 22.92 12.21 0.88
CA GLU A 147 24.07 12.02 -0.01
C GLU A 147 25.32 11.55 0.77
N GLN A 148 25.54 12.06 1.99
CA GLN A 148 26.63 11.65 2.88
C GLN A 148 26.43 10.23 3.46
N ALA A 149 25.21 9.86 3.81
CA ALA A 149 24.90 8.54 4.38
C ALA A 149 24.83 7.44 3.32
N ALA A 150 24.47 7.76 2.08
CA ALA A 150 24.18 6.80 1.01
C ALA A 150 25.29 5.76 0.72
N PRO A 151 26.59 6.10 0.69
CA PRO A 151 27.64 5.10 0.44
C PRO A 151 27.72 4.03 1.54
N LEU A 152 27.54 4.43 2.81
CA LEU A 152 27.47 3.50 3.93
C LEU A 152 26.16 2.71 3.90
N TYR A 153 25.03 3.39 3.65
CA TYR A 153 23.72 2.73 3.58
C TYR A 153 23.68 1.61 2.54
N ARG A 154 24.16 1.92 1.33
CA ARG A 154 24.23 1.01 0.19
C ARG A 154 25.10 -0.23 0.46
N ARG A 155 26.13 -0.10 1.30
CA ARG A 155 27.06 -1.19 1.65
C ARG A 155 26.56 -2.04 2.82
N LEU A 156 25.88 -1.44 3.80
CA LEU A 156 25.69 -2.04 5.12
C LEU A 156 24.27 -2.54 5.40
N TRP A 157 23.24 -1.80 4.97
CA TRP A 157 21.84 -2.12 5.30
C TRP A 157 20.96 -2.32 4.05
N TRP A 158 21.26 -1.64 2.94
CA TRP A 158 20.42 -1.73 1.73
C TRP A 158 20.20 -3.15 1.20
N PRO A 159 21.19 -4.07 1.17
CA PRO A 159 20.93 -5.45 0.73
C PRO A 159 19.84 -6.14 1.56
N GLU A 160 19.96 -6.07 2.90
CA GLU A 160 19.00 -6.72 3.81
C GLU A 160 17.63 -6.02 3.82
N HIS A 161 17.60 -4.68 3.76
CA HIS A 161 16.35 -3.91 3.71
C HIS A 161 15.59 -4.17 2.39
N ARG A 162 16.29 -4.22 1.25
CA ARG A 162 15.70 -4.54 -0.06
C ARG A 162 15.22 -5.99 -0.14
N ASP A 163 15.99 -6.93 0.39
CA ASP A 163 15.59 -8.33 0.41
C ASP A 163 14.40 -8.56 1.37
N ALA A 164 14.31 -7.80 2.48
CA ALA A 164 13.13 -7.73 3.33
C ALA A 164 11.90 -7.14 2.59
N ASN A 165 12.07 -6.06 1.81
CA ASN A 165 11.00 -5.49 0.97
C ASN A 165 10.43 -6.55 -0.01
N ARG A 166 11.30 -7.28 -0.69
CA ARG A 166 10.92 -8.33 -1.65
C ARG A 166 10.29 -9.55 -0.96
N ALA A 167 10.84 -9.99 0.17
CA ALA A 167 10.28 -11.07 0.98
C ALA A 167 8.89 -10.73 1.54
N TRP A 168 8.65 -9.47 1.89
CA TRP A 168 7.33 -8.99 2.33
C TRP A 168 6.29 -9.19 1.22
N VAL A 169 6.60 -8.78 -0.02
CA VAL A 169 5.72 -8.96 -1.18
C VAL A 169 5.41 -10.44 -1.42
N VAL A 170 6.43 -11.31 -1.41
CA VAL A 170 6.24 -12.77 -1.54
C VAL A 170 5.35 -13.33 -0.43
N SER A 171 5.47 -12.83 0.81
CA SER A 171 4.64 -13.28 1.94
C SER A 171 3.18 -12.82 1.86
N MET A 172 2.91 -11.70 1.19
CA MET A 172 1.57 -11.10 1.11
C MET A 172 0.80 -11.51 -0.15
N GLN A 173 1.50 -11.89 -1.24
CA GLN A 173 0.89 -12.34 -2.49
C GLN A 173 -0.16 -13.46 -2.34
N PRO A 174 0.05 -14.53 -1.52
CA PRO A 174 -0.97 -15.55 -1.31
C PRO A 174 -2.27 -14.99 -0.69
N LEU A 175 -2.15 -14.14 0.34
CA LEU A 175 -3.29 -13.53 1.03
C LEU A 175 -4.07 -12.59 0.10
N ILE A 176 -3.38 -11.83 -0.75
CA ILE A 176 -4.00 -10.97 -1.77
C ILE A 176 -4.72 -11.81 -2.84
N ALA A 177 -4.11 -12.91 -3.29
CA ALA A 177 -4.70 -13.80 -4.28
C ALA A 177 -5.93 -14.54 -3.75
N GLU A 178 -5.94 -14.93 -2.48
CA GLU A 178 -7.03 -15.68 -1.85
C GLU A 178 -8.20 -14.77 -1.42
N HIS A 179 -7.93 -13.65 -0.73
CA HIS A 179 -8.96 -12.83 -0.09
C HIS A 179 -9.10 -11.41 -0.68
N GLY A 180 -8.10 -10.93 -1.43
CA GLY A 180 -8.02 -9.53 -1.85
C GLY A 180 -9.20 -9.07 -2.70
N ALA A 181 -9.71 -9.90 -3.60
CA ALA A 181 -10.85 -9.56 -4.45
C ALA A 181 -12.16 -9.37 -3.66
N GLU A 182 -12.38 -10.17 -2.61
CA GLU A 182 -13.56 -10.04 -1.75
C GLU A 182 -13.48 -8.78 -0.89
N ILE A 183 -12.33 -8.53 -0.24
CA ILE A 183 -12.08 -7.34 0.57
C ILE A 183 -12.20 -6.07 -0.29
N LEU A 184 -11.60 -6.07 -1.49
CA LEU A 184 -11.72 -4.98 -2.45
C LEU A 184 -13.19 -4.68 -2.81
N ALA A 185 -13.94 -5.72 -3.14
CA ALA A 185 -15.36 -5.59 -3.47
C ALA A 185 -16.18 -5.10 -2.25
N PHE A 186 -15.80 -5.47 -1.03
CA PHE A 186 -16.43 -4.98 0.20
C PHE A 186 -16.18 -3.47 0.40
N VAL A 187 -14.92 -3.03 0.41
CA VAL A 187 -14.58 -1.64 0.73
C VAL A 187 -15.05 -0.65 -0.35
N THR A 188 -14.98 -1.03 -1.63
CA THR A 188 -15.51 -0.21 -2.74
C THR A 188 -17.03 -0.06 -2.67
N ARG A 189 -17.77 -1.12 -2.32
CA ARG A 189 -19.24 -1.03 -2.04
C ARG A 189 -19.56 -0.17 -0.83
N ALA A 190 -18.78 -0.27 0.26
CA ALA A 190 -18.98 0.47 1.49
C ALA A 190 -18.81 1.99 1.33
N TYR A 191 -17.90 2.42 0.46
CA TYR A 191 -17.70 3.85 0.18
C TYR A 191 -18.33 4.33 -1.12
N GLY A 192 -18.75 3.43 -2.01
CA GLY A 192 -19.26 3.78 -3.34
C GLY A 192 -18.23 4.52 -4.18
N LEU A 193 -16.94 4.18 -3.99
CA LEU A 193 -15.81 4.83 -4.64
C LEU A 193 -15.02 3.80 -5.46
N PRO A 194 -14.51 4.19 -6.65
CA PRO A 194 -13.74 3.29 -7.48
C PRO A 194 -12.35 3.06 -6.89
N TRP A 195 -11.84 1.85 -7.09
CA TRP A 195 -10.40 1.57 -7.00
C TRP A 195 -9.72 2.08 -8.28
N PRO A 196 -8.47 2.56 -8.23
CA PRO A 196 -7.73 2.94 -9.43
C PRO A 196 -7.48 1.72 -10.33
N GLU A 197 -7.64 1.92 -11.64
CA GLU A 197 -7.18 0.98 -12.68
C GLU A 197 -5.68 0.69 -12.49
N GLY A 198 -5.32 -0.59 -12.56
CA GLY A 198 -3.99 -1.09 -12.26
C GLY A 198 -3.55 -1.03 -10.79
N GLY A 199 -4.42 -0.63 -9.84
CA GLY A 199 -4.18 -0.69 -8.40
C GLY A 199 -3.48 0.53 -7.75
N TYR A 200 -3.34 0.51 -6.43
CA TYR A 200 -2.57 1.53 -5.69
C TYR A 200 -1.09 1.17 -5.64
N PRO A 201 -0.17 2.14 -5.83
CA PRO A 201 1.25 1.93 -5.57
C PRO A 201 1.52 1.88 -4.06
N ILE A 202 2.24 0.87 -3.61
CA ILE A 202 2.67 0.66 -2.23
C ILE A 202 4.20 0.67 -2.23
N GLN A 203 4.80 1.64 -1.55
CA GLN A 203 6.24 1.71 -1.35
C GLN A 203 6.64 0.81 -0.18
N LEU A 204 7.54 -0.14 -0.40
CA LEU A 204 8.14 -0.91 0.68
C LEU A 204 9.41 -0.23 1.14
N SER A 205 9.52 -0.05 2.46
CA SER A 205 10.73 0.44 3.10
C SER A 205 11.08 -0.41 4.30
N GLY A 206 12.37 -0.63 4.59
CA GLY A 206 12.82 -1.40 5.75
C GLY A 206 12.14 -0.93 7.04
N TYR A 207 12.20 0.37 7.30
CA TYR A 207 11.40 1.09 8.30
C TYR A 207 10.60 2.19 7.59
N CYS A 208 9.49 2.67 8.15
CA CYS A 208 8.78 3.86 7.63
C CYS A 208 8.54 4.93 8.71
N ASN A 209 7.44 4.85 9.44
CA ASN A 209 7.15 5.65 10.63
C ASN A 209 6.86 4.75 11.83
N TRP A 210 6.53 5.34 12.97
CA TRP A 210 6.23 4.64 14.23
C TRP A 210 5.03 3.67 14.17
N ALA A 211 4.17 3.78 13.15
CA ALA A 211 2.95 2.99 13.02
C ALA A 211 3.11 1.72 12.18
N GLY A 212 4.25 1.54 11.49
CA GLY A 212 4.52 0.39 10.61
C GLY A 212 3.91 0.49 9.21
N ALA A 213 2.87 1.32 9.03
CA ALA A 213 2.38 1.76 7.74
C ALA A 213 1.85 3.20 7.84
N TYR A 214 1.82 3.91 6.71
CA TYR A 214 1.09 5.17 6.59
C TYR A 214 0.81 5.57 5.14
N SER A 215 -0.13 6.51 5.00
CA SER A 215 -0.54 7.11 3.75
C SER A 215 -0.51 8.64 3.85
N THR A 216 -0.31 9.30 2.72
CA THR A 216 -0.46 10.77 2.63
C THR A 216 -1.44 11.13 1.52
N SER A 217 -1.82 12.42 1.48
CA SER A 217 -2.51 12.98 0.32
C SER A 217 -1.65 12.81 -0.95
N GLY A 218 -2.31 12.50 -2.07
CA GLY A 218 -1.66 12.34 -3.37
C GLY A 218 -1.03 10.97 -3.65
N ARG A 219 -1.61 9.88 -3.14
CA ARG A 219 -1.32 8.48 -3.52
C ARG A 219 0.07 7.95 -3.13
N LEU A 220 0.66 8.48 -2.07
CA LEU A 220 1.78 7.83 -1.39
C LEU A 220 1.25 6.95 -0.27
N LEU A 221 1.61 5.66 -0.33
CA LEU A 221 1.40 4.67 0.71
C LEU A 221 2.75 4.01 0.99
N VAL A 222 3.15 3.92 2.26
CA VAL A 222 4.42 3.32 2.66
C VAL A 222 4.18 2.26 3.74
N VAL A 223 4.76 1.08 3.55
CA VAL A 223 4.68 -0.04 4.51
C VAL A 223 6.10 -0.44 4.94
N SER A 224 6.28 -0.59 6.26
CA SER A 224 7.48 -1.14 6.86
C SER A 224 7.60 -2.62 6.55
N SER A 225 8.64 -3.01 5.82
CA SER A 225 8.89 -4.42 5.52
C SER A 225 9.44 -5.16 6.72
N LEU A 226 10.16 -4.49 7.64
CA LEU A 226 10.72 -5.08 8.87
C LEU A 226 9.74 -5.15 10.05
N ASP A 227 8.52 -4.60 9.91
CA ASP A 227 7.49 -4.77 10.94
C ASP A 227 6.87 -6.18 10.89
N GLU A 228 7.29 -7.01 11.85
CA GLU A 228 6.81 -8.37 12.06
C GLU A 228 5.32 -8.45 12.41
N ALA A 229 4.67 -7.37 12.87
CA ALA A 229 3.25 -7.35 13.18
C ALA A 229 2.36 -7.50 11.91
N ILE A 230 2.82 -6.95 10.79
CA ILE A 230 2.09 -6.85 9.51
C ILE A 230 2.73 -7.63 8.36
N ARG A 231 3.94 -8.18 8.53
CA ARG A 231 4.59 -9.02 7.51
C ARG A 231 3.89 -10.37 7.39
N GLY A 232 3.34 -10.66 6.20
CA GLY A 232 2.75 -11.97 5.87
C GLY A 232 1.56 -12.38 6.74
N SER A 233 0.90 -11.42 7.40
CA SER A 233 -0.23 -11.65 8.31
C SER A 233 -1.54 -11.15 7.71
N THR A 234 -2.66 -11.70 8.18
CA THR A 234 -4.01 -11.26 7.75
C THR A 234 -4.30 -9.81 8.13
N GLU A 235 -3.70 -9.36 9.22
CA GLU A 235 -3.71 -8.00 9.73
C GLU A 235 -2.86 -7.06 8.85
N GLY A 236 -1.78 -7.56 8.24
CA GLY A 236 -1.06 -6.85 7.19
C GLY A 236 -1.89 -6.64 5.93
N LEU A 237 -2.72 -7.62 5.54
CA LEU A 237 -3.68 -7.45 4.45
C LEU A 237 -4.77 -6.43 4.80
N GLU A 238 -5.33 -6.46 6.02
CA GLU A 238 -6.26 -5.44 6.52
C GLU A 238 -5.62 -4.04 6.42
N ILE A 239 -4.36 -3.89 6.87
CA ILE A 239 -3.64 -2.62 6.85
C ILE A 239 -3.40 -2.11 5.42
N LEU A 240 -3.09 -2.96 4.44
CA LEU A 240 -3.00 -2.51 3.03
C LEU A 240 -4.30 -1.85 2.54
N PHE A 241 -5.47 -2.39 2.90
CA PHE A 241 -6.75 -1.80 2.55
C PHE A 241 -7.10 -0.57 3.39
N HIS A 242 -6.73 -0.54 4.67
CA HIS A 242 -6.84 0.64 5.55
C HIS A 242 -6.09 1.84 4.95
N GLU A 243 -4.82 1.66 4.59
CA GLU A 243 -3.98 2.68 3.97
C GLU A 243 -4.52 3.14 2.61
N ALA A 244 -4.98 2.20 1.77
CA ALA A 244 -5.63 2.56 0.50
C ALA A 244 -6.92 3.37 0.68
N MET A 245 -7.68 3.12 1.76
CA MET A 245 -8.90 3.85 2.06
C MET A 245 -8.65 5.30 2.53
N HIS A 246 -7.45 5.64 3.00
CA HIS A 246 -7.06 7.05 3.22
C HIS A 246 -6.98 7.85 1.91
N GLN A 247 -6.82 7.20 0.76
CA GLN A 247 -6.92 7.87 -0.56
C GLN A 247 -8.34 8.31 -0.91
N TRP A 248 -9.32 8.01 -0.05
CA TRP A 248 -10.69 8.49 -0.11
C TRP A 248 -11.04 9.51 0.99
N ASP A 249 -10.06 9.97 1.79
CA ASP A 249 -10.30 10.86 2.94
C ASP A 249 -11.15 12.08 2.57
N ASP A 250 -10.82 12.82 1.51
CA ASP A 250 -11.61 13.99 1.07
C ASP A 250 -13.09 13.63 0.84
N ALA A 251 -13.36 12.53 0.14
CA ALA A 251 -14.72 12.06 -0.14
C ALA A 251 -15.45 11.62 1.13
N GLN A 252 -14.74 10.95 2.05
CA GLN A 252 -15.28 10.56 3.36
C GLN A 252 -15.57 11.78 4.24
N PHE A 253 -14.67 12.77 4.30
CA PHE A 253 -14.86 14.02 5.03
C PHE A 253 -16.05 14.81 4.47
N GLN A 254 -16.18 14.95 3.14
CA GLN A 254 -17.35 15.65 2.56
C GLN A 254 -18.67 14.91 2.84
N MET A 255 -18.69 13.57 2.73
CA MET A 255 -19.86 12.76 3.08
C MET A 255 -20.28 12.98 4.55
N LEU A 256 -19.34 12.83 5.49
CA LEU A 256 -19.65 12.94 6.92
C LEU A 256 -19.97 14.38 7.33
N ARG A 257 -19.31 15.37 6.72
CA ARG A 257 -19.61 16.79 6.95
C ARG A 257 -21.01 17.16 6.43
N ALA A 258 -21.42 16.64 5.28
CA ALA A 258 -22.78 16.83 4.77
C ALA A 258 -23.83 16.20 5.71
N ALA A 259 -23.56 14.99 6.23
CA ALA A 259 -24.42 14.35 7.22
C ALA A 259 -24.50 15.17 8.53
N ALA A 260 -23.37 15.66 9.04
CA ALA A 260 -23.32 16.48 10.25
C ALA A 260 -24.13 17.77 10.10
N ILE A 261 -23.97 18.48 8.97
CA ILE A 261 -24.75 19.69 8.63
C ILE A 261 -26.26 19.37 8.58
N ALA A 262 -26.65 18.27 7.93
CA ALA A 262 -28.06 17.87 7.83
C ALA A 262 -28.70 17.54 9.19
N HIS A 263 -27.90 17.24 10.20
CA HIS A 263 -28.32 16.96 11.57
C HIS A 263 -28.08 18.12 12.55
N GLY A 264 -27.52 19.24 12.11
CA GLY A 264 -27.21 20.39 12.97
C GLY A 264 -26.09 20.14 13.99
N VAL A 265 -25.29 19.09 13.82
CA VAL A 265 -24.21 18.70 14.76
C VAL A 265 -22.84 19.15 14.26
N ARG A 266 -21.91 19.35 15.20
CA ARG A 266 -20.50 19.55 14.86
C ARG A 266 -19.93 18.24 14.32
N PHE A 267 -19.21 18.29 13.19
CA PHE A 267 -18.51 17.13 12.66
C PHE A 267 -17.52 16.55 13.71
N PRO A 268 -17.65 15.27 14.11
CA PRO A 268 -16.81 14.68 15.15
C PRO A 268 -15.40 14.39 14.64
N GLY A 269 -14.39 15.00 15.27
CA GLY A 269 -12.98 14.77 14.95
C GLY A 269 -12.59 13.30 15.20
N GLY A 270 -11.88 12.69 14.25
CA GLY A 270 -11.44 11.29 14.32
C GLY A 270 -12.46 10.24 13.86
N LEU A 271 -13.73 10.62 13.62
CA LEU A 271 -14.75 9.67 13.16
C LEU A 271 -14.42 9.04 11.79
N SER A 272 -13.90 9.82 10.84
CA SER A 272 -13.47 9.30 9.53
C SER A 272 -12.44 8.18 9.66
N HIS A 273 -11.35 8.45 10.39
CA HIS A 273 -10.29 7.46 10.65
C HIS A 273 -10.80 6.23 11.44
N ALA A 274 -11.71 6.41 12.40
CA ALA A 274 -12.36 5.29 13.09
C ALA A 274 -13.23 4.45 12.15
N MET A 275 -13.92 5.07 11.19
CA MET A 275 -14.68 4.36 10.14
C MET A 275 -13.77 3.60 9.17
N ILE A 276 -12.57 4.11 8.86
CA ILE A 276 -11.58 3.42 8.02
C ILE A 276 -11.11 2.14 8.72
N PHE A 277 -10.65 2.22 9.98
CA PHE A 277 -10.32 1.03 10.78
C PHE A 277 -11.47 0.02 10.84
N PHE A 278 -12.68 0.50 11.17
CA PHE A 278 -13.84 -0.39 11.30
C PHE A 278 -14.18 -1.07 9.98
N THR A 279 -14.17 -0.34 8.87
CA THR A 279 -14.58 -0.88 7.56
C THR A 279 -13.54 -1.84 6.99
N ALA A 280 -12.24 -1.56 7.14
CA ALA A 280 -11.18 -2.49 6.77
C ALA A 280 -11.24 -3.79 7.60
N GLY A 281 -11.39 -3.67 8.91
CA GLY A 281 -11.52 -4.82 9.81
C GLY A 281 -12.79 -5.65 9.58
N GLU A 282 -13.95 -5.04 9.32
CA GLU A 282 -15.15 -5.80 8.91
C GLU A 282 -14.96 -6.52 7.57
N ALA A 283 -14.27 -5.90 6.60
CA ALA A 283 -14.00 -6.51 5.31
C ALA A 283 -13.09 -7.74 5.45
N ALA A 284 -11.97 -7.60 6.19
CA ALA A 284 -11.05 -8.70 6.48
C ALA A 284 -11.73 -9.81 7.30
N ARG A 285 -12.51 -9.47 8.33
CA ARG A 285 -13.26 -10.46 9.14
C ARG A 285 -14.34 -11.20 8.34
N THR A 286 -14.87 -10.58 7.29
CA THR A 286 -15.85 -11.23 6.39
C THR A 286 -15.16 -12.23 5.45
N ALA A 287 -14.05 -11.82 4.82
CA ALA A 287 -13.33 -12.64 3.84
C ALA A 287 -12.42 -13.73 4.44
N ILE A 288 -12.03 -13.59 5.72
CA ILE A 288 -11.01 -14.44 6.37
C ILE A 288 -11.59 -15.09 7.65
N PRO A 289 -11.92 -16.39 7.63
CA PRO A 289 -12.46 -17.09 8.80
C PRO A 289 -11.54 -17.02 10.02
N GLY A 290 -12.09 -16.62 11.17
CA GLY A 290 -11.37 -16.53 12.45
C GLY A 290 -10.43 -15.33 12.59
N HIS A 291 -10.38 -14.43 11.60
CA HIS A 291 -9.56 -13.23 11.66
C HIS A 291 -9.94 -12.30 12.82
N THR A 292 -8.92 -11.86 13.58
CA THR A 292 -9.03 -10.82 14.61
C THR A 292 -8.50 -9.52 14.01
N THR A 293 -9.30 -8.45 14.03
CA THR A 293 -8.91 -7.21 13.34
C THR A 293 -7.70 -6.58 13.99
N TYR A 294 -6.91 -5.86 13.20
CA TYR A 294 -5.78 -5.07 13.66
C TYR A 294 -6.20 -4.13 14.79
N ALA A 295 -7.36 -3.48 14.65
CA ALA A 295 -7.89 -2.56 15.64
C ALA A 295 -8.21 -3.24 16.99
N ASP A 296 -8.73 -4.48 16.97
CA ASP A 296 -8.97 -5.29 18.15
C ASP A 296 -7.65 -5.79 18.77
N LYS A 297 -6.76 -6.36 17.94
CA LYS A 297 -5.50 -7.02 18.34
C LYS A 297 -4.48 -6.06 18.95
N TYR A 298 -4.29 -4.89 18.34
CA TYR A 298 -3.30 -3.90 18.76
C TYR A 298 -3.88 -2.80 19.65
N GLY A 299 -5.15 -2.92 20.05
CA GLY A 299 -5.78 -2.10 21.08
C GLY A 299 -6.13 -0.67 20.62
N ILE A 300 -6.47 -0.46 19.35
CA ILE A 300 -6.75 0.87 18.78
C ILE A 300 -8.01 1.47 19.40
N TRP A 301 -9.04 0.65 19.63
CA TRP A 301 -10.27 1.07 20.30
C TRP A 301 -9.99 1.54 21.73
N GLN A 302 -9.17 0.82 22.49
CA GLN A 302 -8.85 1.15 23.88
C GLN A 302 -7.99 2.41 24.02
N ARG A 303 -7.24 2.80 22.98
CA ARG A 303 -6.26 3.89 23.03
C ARG A 303 -6.71 5.21 22.38
N ARG A 304 -7.50 5.16 21.30
CA ARG A 304 -7.85 6.36 20.50
C ARG A 304 -9.31 6.45 20.10
N SER A 305 -9.92 5.35 19.65
CA SER A 305 -11.20 5.41 18.90
C SER A 305 -12.40 4.74 19.60
N GLY A 306 -12.25 4.29 20.84
CA GLY A 306 -13.23 3.43 21.54
C GLY A 306 -14.59 4.06 21.78
N ALA A 307 -14.66 5.39 21.90
CA ALA A 307 -15.93 6.11 21.99
C ALA A 307 -16.80 5.92 20.73
N PHE A 308 -16.18 5.72 19.56
CA PHE A 308 -16.89 5.50 18.30
C PHE A 308 -17.32 4.05 18.10
N LEU A 309 -16.62 3.06 18.69
CA LEU A 309 -16.86 1.64 18.40
C LEU A 309 -18.33 1.21 18.63
N PRO A 310 -18.97 1.44 19.80
CA PRO A 310 -20.35 1.02 20.01
C PRO A 310 -21.34 1.67 19.03
N MET A 311 -21.07 2.89 18.59
CA MET A 311 -21.87 3.59 17.59
C MET A 311 -21.66 2.98 16.20
N LEU A 312 -20.41 2.71 15.79
CA LEU A 312 -20.09 2.07 14.52
C LEU A 312 -20.74 0.68 14.41
N GLU A 313 -20.76 -0.08 15.49
CA GLU A 313 -21.46 -1.37 15.57
C GLU A 313 -22.99 -1.24 15.43
N ARG A 314 -23.62 -0.23 16.03
CA ARG A 314 -25.07 -0.01 15.92
C ARG A 314 -25.50 0.58 14.59
N ALA A 315 -24.75 1.54 14.07
CA ALA A 315 -25.15 2.38 12.95
C ALA A 315 -24.56 1.91 11.62
N TRP A 316 -23.24 1.68 11.57
CA TRP A 316 -22.46 1.44 10.36
C TRP A 316 -22.36 -0.04 9.97
N ARG A 317 -22.11 -0.94 10.94
CA ARG A 317 -22.06 -2.41 10.71
C ARG A 317 -23.29 -2.93 9.94
N PRO A 318 -24.55 -2.56 10.27
CA PRO A 318 -25.71 -3.02 9.49
C PRO A 318 -25.71 -2.55 8.03
N TYR A 319 -25.15 -1.38 7.73
CA TYR A 319 -25.00 -0.94 6.34
C TYR A 319 -23.92 -1.74 5.59
N LEU A 320 -22.77 -1.99 6.21
CA LEU A 320 -21.69 -2.79 5.62
C LEU A 320 -22.15 -4.20 5.24
N HIS A 321 -23.00 -4.81 6.08
CA HIS A 321 -23.61 -6.12 5.83
C HIS A 321 -24.94 -6.07 5.04
N GLY A 322 -25.27 -4.92 4.44
CA GLY A 322 -26.42 -4.77 3.53
C GLY A 322 -27.82 -4.77 4.17
N THR A 323 -27.92 -4.79 5.49
CA THR A 323 -29.20 -4.80 6.24
C THR A 323 -29.74 -3.40 6.56
N ARG A 324 -29.03 -2.35 6.16
CA ARG A 324 -29.42 -0.93 6.28
C ARG A 324 -28.95 -0.12 5.07
N HIS A 325 -29.66 0.94 4.71
CA HIS A 325 -29.21 1.90 3.68
C HIS A 325 -28.17 2.89 4.20
N ARG A 326 -27.17 3.26 3.38
CA ARG A 326 -26.07 4.18 3.74
C ARG A 326 -26.56 5.49 4.37
N ALA A 327 -27.59 6.11 3.81
CA ALA A 327 -28.14 7.37 4.31
C ALA A 327 -28.74 7.24 5.73
N GLU A 328 -29.39 6.12 6.03
CA GLU A 328 -29.91 5.82 7.37
C GLU A 328 -28.76 5.58 8.36
N ALA A 329 -27.72 4.85 7.95
CA ALA A 329 -26.53 4.62 8.77
C ALA A 329 -25.82 5.93 9.12
N LEU A 330 -25.60 6.81 8.13
CA LEU A 330 -25.04 8.15 8.34
C LEU A 330 -25.93 9.00 9.26
N SER A 331 -27.26 8.96 9.08
CA SER A 331 -28.19 9.67 9.97
C SER A 331 -28.08 9.20 11.43
N LEU A 332 -27.99 7.89 11.64
CA LEU A 332 -27.83 7.32 12.99
C LEU A 332 -26.47 7.67 13.60
N LEU A 333 -25.37 7.64 12.83
CA LEU A 333 -24.06 8.13 13.29
C LEU A 333 -24.13 9.57 13.79
N MET A 334 -24.83 10.47 13.08
CA MET A 334 -24.90 11.88 13.49
C MET A 334 -25.82 12.14 14.68
N ARG A 335 -26.88 11.35 14.87
CA ARG A 335 -27.80 11.49 16.01
C ARG A 335 -27.14 11.26 17.36
N GLU A 336 -26.09 10.44 17.40
CA GLU A 336 -25.30 10.15 18.61
C GLU A 336 -24.45 11.35 19.06
N PHE A 337 -24.39 12.44 18.26
CA PHE A 337 -23.72 13.71 18.55
C PHE A 337 -24.69 14.90 18.64
N VAL A 338 -26.00 14.66 18.66
CA VAL A 338 -26.98 15.68 19.03
C VAL A 338 -26.93 15.80 20.55
N ASP A 339 -26.70 17.01 21.08
CA ASP A 339 -26.74 17.26 22.52
C ASP A 339 -28.11 16.81 23.10
N PRO A 340 -28.13 16.10 24.24
CA PRO A 340 -29.35 15.55 24.85
C PRO A 340 -30.27 16.61 25.50
#